data_AF-A0A3L7VYD8-F1
#
_entry.id   AF-A0A3L7VYD8-F1
#
_cell.length_a   1.000
_cell.length_b   1.000
_cell.length_c   1.000
_cell.angle_alpha   90.00
_cell.angle_beta   90.00
_cell.angle_gamma   90.00
#
_symmetry.space_group_name_H-M   'P 1'
#
loop_
_entity.id
_entity.type
_entity.pdbx_description
1 polymer ?
#
loop_
_entity_poly.entity_id
_entity_poly.type
_entity_poly.pdbx_seq_one_letter_code
_entity_poly.pdbx_strand_id
1 'polypeptide(L)'
;PFMHKYDPQWRDLAPRDVVARAIHHEIEANNYPYVLLDIASHMPAEQIKVRFPTIYAECLRVGIDITQQPIPVMPAVHYSCGGVAVNTWGESTIKNLYAVGEVACTGLHGANRLASTSLLEGVVFGGRAAEHVLQHINDHVSPDGSLIPRWDESTLTKESDPALIQGDMQTIQNIMWHYVGIVRSGVRLSRAIRELRHLQNEIEMFYRTTKLNDGLIGLRNAVEIGMVIAQAARHNRKSRGCHYRTDSI
;
A
#
# COMPACT_ATOMS: atom_id res chain seq x y z
N PRO A 1 -16.08 -23.79 6.22
CA PRO A 1 -16.12 -22.31 6.06
C PRO A 1 -16.12 -21.61 7.44
N PHE A 2 -15.20 -20.69 7.72
CA PHE A 2 -15.07 -20.03 9.04
C PHE A 2 -15.79 -18.68 9.15
N MET A 3 -16.11 -18.03 8.03
CA MET A 3 -16.67 -16.66 8.02
C MET A 3 -18.00 -16.52 8.77
N HIS A 4 -18.76 -17.60 8.95
CA HIS A 4 -20.00 -17.60 9.76
C HIS A 4 -19.76 -17.20 11.23
N LYS A 5 -18.54 -17.38 11.76
CA LYS A 5 -18.17 -16.96 13.12
C LYS A 5 -17.96 -15.45 13.24
N TYR A 6 -17.61 -14.79 12.14
CA TYR A 6 -17.21 -13.38 12.12
C TYR A 6 -18.32 -12.47 11.59
N ASP A 7 -19.04 -12.92 10.55
CA ASP A 7 -20.21 -12.24 10.00
C ASP A 7 -21.28 -13.28 9.67
N PRO A 8 -22.21 -13.56 10.60
CA PRO A 8 -23.26 -14.55 10.39
C PRO A 8 -24.21 -14.20 9.23
N GLN A 9 -24.38 -12.91 8.95
CA GLN A 9 -25.31 -12.40 7.96
C GLN A 9 -24.73 -12.49 6.54
N TRP A 10 -23.58 -11.87 6.31
CA TRP A 10 -22.97 -11.75 4.98
C TRP A 10 -21.94 -12.84 4.69
N ARG A 11 -21.36 -13.47 5.72
CA ARG A 11 -20.36 -14.54 5.57
C ARG A 11 -19.23 -14.10 4.64
N ASP A 12 -18.92 -14.87 3.60
CA ASP A 12 -17.86 -14.56 2.62
C ASP A 12 -18.16 -13.29 1.78
N LEU A 13 -19.39 -12.77 1.83
CA LEU A 13 -19.81 -11.52 1.17
C LEU A 13 -19.74 -10.29 2.08
N ALA A 14 -19.19 -10.42 3.30
CA ALA A 14 -18.96 -9.28 4.18
C ALA A 14 -17.99 -8.26 3.55
N PRO A 15 -17.96 -7.00 4.02
CA PRO A 15 -17.00 -6.01 3.53
C PRO A 15 -15.56 -6.50 3.57
N ARG A 16 -14.74 -6.08 2.60
CA ARG A 16 -13.38 -6.61 2.39
C ARG A 16 -12.48 -6.49 3.62
N ASP A 17 -12.63 -5.42 4.40
CA ASP A 17 -11.89 -5.22 5.65
C ASP A 17 -12.30 -6.21 6.74
N VAL A 18 -13.57 -6.62 6.79
CA VAL A 18 -14.09 -7.65 7.70
C VAL A 18 -13.52 -9.02 7.33
N VAL A 19 -13.62 -9.40 6.06
CA VAL A 19 -13.10 -10.68 5.56
C VAL A 19 -11.58 -10.77 5.76
N ALA A 20 -10.84 -9.70 5.44
CA ALA A 20 -9.39 -9.67 5.64
C ALA A 20 -8.99 -9.81 7.12
N ARG A 21 -9.72 -9.18 8.05
CA ARG A 21 -9.50 -9.34 9.49
C ARG A 21 -9.82 -10.75 9.97
N ALA A 22 -10.91 -11.35 9.48
CA ALA A 22 -11.28 -12.71 9.83
C ALA A 22 -10.23 -13.73 9.37
N ILE A 23 -9.74 -13.62 8.12
CA ILE A 23 -8.65 -14.45 7.61
C ILE A 23 -7.39 -14.27 8.47
N HIS A 24 -7.00 -13.04 8.75
CA HIS A 24 -5.82 -12.75 9.59
C HIS A 24 -5.96 -13.36 10.99
N HIS A 25 -7.15 -13.29 11.59
CA HIS A 25 -7.41 -13.90 12.89
C HIS A 25 -7.29 -15.42 12.85
N GLU A 26 -7.87 -16.10 11.85
CA GLU A 26 -7.75 -17.57 11.72
C GLU A 26 -6.29 -18.01 11.51
N ILE A 27 -5.53 -17.27 10.70
CA ILE A 27 -4.10 -17.52 10.47
C ILE A 27 -3.32 -17.40 11.78
N GLU A 28 -3.46 -16.30 12.52
CA GLU A 28 -2.74 -16.08 13.78
C GLU A 28 -3.17 -17.05 14.88
N ALA A 29 -4.48 -17.27 15.06
CA ALA A 29 -5.01 -18.07 16.18
C ALA A 29 -4.68 -19.56 16.07
N ASN A 30 -4.58 -20.08 14.84
CA ASN A 30 -4.33 -21.49 14.59
C ASN A 30 -2.92 -21.76 14.04
N ASN A 31 -2.09 -20.73 13.89
CA ASN A 31 -0.75 -20.82 13.29
C ASN A 31 -0.78 -21.46 11.89
N TYR A 32 -1.78 -21.10 11.08
CA TYR A 32 -1.88 -21.57 9.70
C TYR A 32 -1.00 -20.74 8.77
N PRO A 33 -0.37 -21.33 7.74
CA PRO A 33 0.38 -20.55 6.76
C PRO A 33 -0.53 -19.72 5.84
N TYR A 34 -1.78 -20.18 5.63
CA TYR A 34 -2.79 -19.56 4.77
C TYR A 34 -4.16 -20.15 5.10
N VAL A 35 -5.23 -19.59 4.52
CA VAL A 35 -6.56 -20.23 4.46
C VAL A 35 -6.85 -20.70 3.05
N LEU A 36 -7.94 -21.46 2.86
CA LEU A 36 -8.32 -22.02 1.57
C LEU A 36 -9.55 -21.31 1.00
N LEU A 37 -9.49 -20.94 -0.27
CA LEU A 37 -10.61 -20.48 -1.08
C LEU A 37 -11.10 -21.63 -1.96
N ASP A 38 -12.30 -22.13 -1.69
CA ASP A 38 -12.89 -23.27 -2.40
C ASP A 38 -14.01 -22.80 -3.33
N ILE A 39 -13.77 -22.93 -4.63
CA ILE A 39 -14.79 -22.70 -5.67
C ILE A 39 -15.31 -24.00 -6.27
N ALA A 40 -14.52 -25.08 -6.22
CA ALA A 40 -14.83 -26.38 -6.80
C ALA A 40 -16.06 -27.02 -6.15
N SER A 41 -16.22 -26.84 -4.84
CA SER A 41 -17.41 -27.34 -4.10
C SER A 41 -18.70 -26.56 -4.41
N HIS A 42 -18.61 -25.44 -5.13
CA HIS A 42 -19.73 -24.52 -5.37
C HIS A 42 -20.06 -24.29 -6.86
N MET A 43 -19.15 -24.66 -7.76
CA MET A 43 -19.31 -24.41 -9.20
C MET A 43 -18.72 -25.56 -10.03
N PRO A 44 -19.42 -26.07 -11.06
CA PRO A 44 -18.88 -27.10 -11.94
C PRO A 44 -17.61 -26.66 -12.67
N ALA A 45 -16.69 -27.60 -12.91
CA ALA A 45 -15.39 -27.35 -13.54
C ALA A 45 -15.48 -26.53 -14.84
N GLU A 46 -16.40 -26.89 -15.74
CA GLU A 46 -16.58 -26.18 -17.01
C GLU A 46 -17.05 -24.73 -16.82
N GLN A 47 -17.89 -24.47 -15.82
CA GLN A 47 -18.31 -23.10 -15.49
C GLN A 47 -17.17 -22.28 -14.88
N ILE A 48 -16.32 -22.90 -14.05
CA ILE A 48 -15.14 -22.24 -13.47
C ILE A 48 -14.20 -21.78 -14.59
N LYS A 49 -13.89 -22.67 -15.54
CA LYS A 49 -12.99 -22.36 -16.67
C LYS A 49 -13.53 -21.22 -17.55
N VAL A 50 -14.85 -21.17 -17.77
CA VAL A 50 -15.48 -20.11 -18.58
C VAL A 50 -15.54 -18.78 -17.82
N ARG A 51 -15.86 -18.79 -16.52
CA ARG A 51 -16.07 -17.57 -15.74
C ARG A 51 -14.76 -16.95 -15.24
N PHE A 52 -13.76 -17.76 -14.93
CA PHE A 52 -12.49 -17.33 -14.38
C PHE A 52 -11.29 -17.88 -15.16
N PRO A 53 -11.22 -17.70 -16.49
CA PRO A 53 -10.21 -18.32 -17.35
C PRO A 53 -8.78 -17.91 -16.95
N THR A 54 -8.59 -16.63 -16.61
CA THR A 54 -7.28 -16.11 -16.20
C THR A 54 -6.83 -16.67 -14.86
N ILE A 55 -7.72 -16.74 -13.86
CA ILE A 55 -7.38 -17.32 -12.55
C ILE A 55 -7.11 -18.82 -12.68
N TYR A 56 -7.93 -19.53 -13.45
CA TYR A 56 -7.71 -20.96 -13.74
C TYR A 56 -6.32 -21.20 -14.35
N ALA A 57 -5.97 -20.44 -15.40
CA ALA A 57 -4.68 -20.58 -16.07
C ALA A 57 -3.48 -20.27 -15.16
N GLU A 58 -3.54 -19.19 -14.37
CA GLU A 58 -2.46 -18.81 -13.46
C GLU A 58 -2.27 -19.82 -12.32
N CYS A 59 -3.37 -20.28 -11.71
CA CYS A 59 -3.31 -21.31 -10.68
C CYS A 59 -2.79 -22.63 -11.25
N LEU A 60 -3.23 -23.03 -12.44
CA LEU A 60 -2.78 -24.26 -13.09
C LEU A 60 -1.27 -24.21 -13.40
N ARG A 61 -0.74 -23.05 -13.80
CA ARG A 61 0.69 -22.83 -14.07
C ARG A 61 1.57 -23.09 -12.84
N VAL A 62 1.04 -22.88 -11.64
CA VAL A 62 1.72 -23.17 -10.36
C VAL A 62 1.30 -24.52 -9.75
N GLY A 63 0.62 -25.37 -10.52
CA GLY A 63 0.23 -26.73 -10.12
C GLY A 63 -1.08 -26.83 -9.34
N ILE A 64 -1.90 -25.77 -9.33
CA ILE A 64 -3.18 -25.72 -8.59
C ILE A 64 -4.35 -25.76 -9.59
N ASP A 65 -4.94 -26.94 -9.77
CA ASP A 65 -6.22 -27.07 -10.48
C ASP A 65 -7.40 -26.65 -9.59
N ILE A 66 -7.86 -25.40 -9.78
CA ILE A 66 -8.96 -24.81 -9.00
C ILE A 66 -10.33 -25.45 -9.24
N THR A 67 -10.44 -26.36 -10.21
CA THR A 67 -11.65 -27.15 -10.45
C THR A 67 -11.71 -28.41 -9.59
N GLN A 68 -10.59 -28.78 -8.96
CA GLN A 68 -10.44 -30.02 -8.19
C GLN A 68 -9.99 -29.78 -6.75
N GLN A 69 -9.22 -28.72 -6.50
CA GLN A 69 -8.70 -28.40 -5.18
C GLN A 69 -8.81 -26.90 -4.83
N PRO A 70 -8.94 -26.55 -3.54
CA PRO A 70 -9.00 -25.15 -3.10
C PRO A 70 -7.68 -24.38 -3.32
N ILE A 71 -7.79 -23.05 -3.38
CA ILE A 71 -6.66 -22.13 -3.57
C ILE A 71 -6.12 -21.67 -2.20
N PRO A 72 -4.82 -21.83 -1.91
CA PRO A 72 -4.18 -21.16 -0.77
C PRO A 72 -4.22 -19.65 -0.91
N VAL A 73 -4.82 -18.95 0.05
CA VAL A 73 -4.96 -17.49 0.05
C VAL A 73 -4.62 -16.88 1.40
N MET A 74 -4.10 -15.66 1.36
CA MET A 74 -3.88 -14.81 2.52
C MET A 74 -4.13 -13.34 2.15
N PRO A 75 -4.41 -12.45 3.11
CA PRO A 75 -4.57 -11.04 2.83
C PRO A 75 -3.25 -10.43 2.34
N ALA A 76 -3.34 -9.49 1.41
CA ALA A 76 -2.20 -8.73 0.89
C ALA A 76 -2.54 -7.25 0.80
N VAL A 77 -1.50 -6.40 0.80
CA VAL A 77 -1.65 -4.98 0.47
C VAL A 77 -2.09 -4.86 -0.99
N HIS A 78 -3.08 -4.02 -1.25
CA HIS A 78 -3.74 -3.97 -2.56
C HIS A 78 -3.94 -2.55 -3.10
N TYR A 79 -4.17 -1.56 -2.23
CA TYR A 79 -4.46 -0.19 -2.66
C TYR A 79 -4.09 0.83 -1.59
N SER A 80 -3.52 1.95 -2.00
CA SER A 80 -3.25 3.11 -1.15
C SER A 80 -4.39 4.13 -1.22
N CYS A 81 -5.18 4.24 -0.14
CA CYS A 81 -6.23 5.27 -0.05
C CYS A 81 -5.67 6.66 0.31
N GLY A 82 -4.50 6.70 0.95
CA GLY A 82 -3.77 7.93 1.21
C GLY A 82 -2.85 8.29 0.03
N GLY A 83 -2.10 9.38 0.17
CA GLY A 83 -1.23 9.89 -0.88
C GLY A 83 -1.00 11.38 -0.71
N VAL A 84 -0.53 12.04 -1.75
CA VAL A 84 -0.39 13.51 -1.81
C VAL A 84 -1.78 14.14 -1.69
N ALA A 85 -2.00 14.94 -0.64
CA ALA A 85 -3.26 15.65 -0.48
C ALA A 85 -3.47 16.64 -1.63
N VAL A 86 -4.63 16.56 -2.28
CA VAL A 86 -4.98 17.42 -3.41
C VAL A 86 -6.36 18.03 -3.26
N ASN A 87 -6.58 19.14 -3.96
CA ASN A 87 -7.91 19.73 -4.12
C ASN A 87 -8.75 18.96 -5.17
N THR A 88 -9.94 19.47 -5.49
CA THR A 88 -10.87 18.87 -6.47
C THR A 88 -10.38 18.90 -7.92
N TRP A 89 -9.27 19.58 -8.20
CA TRP A 89 -8.59 19.64 -9.49
C TRP A 89 -7.31 18.79 -9.53
N GLY A 90 -6.97 18.09 -8.44
CA GLY A 90 -5.73 17.30 -8.35
C GLY A 90 -4.48 18.13 -8.04
N GLU A 91 -4.63 19.42 -7.69
CA GLU A 91 -3.50 20.27 -7.30
C GLU A 91 -3.15 20.05 -5.83
N SER A 92 -1.86 19.89 -5.53
CA SER A 92 -1.35 19.77 -4.17
C SER A 92 -1.25 21.12 -3.45
N THR A 93 -0.78 21.12 -2.21
CA THR A 93 -0.47 22.37 -1.49
C THR A 93 0.77 23.09 -2.04
N ILE A 94 1.57 22.43 -2.89
CA ILE A 94 2.67 23.05 -3.63
C ILE A 94 2.11 23.53 -4.97
N LYS A 95 2.23 24.84 -5.21
CA LYS A 95 1.77 25.45 -6.47
C LYS A 95 2.37 24.74 -7.68
N ASN A 96 1.56 24.50 -8.69
CA ASN A 96 1.97 23.83 -9.95
C ASN A 96 2.40 22.36 -9.79
N LEU A 97 2.21 21.75 -8.62
CA LEU A 97 2.42 20.33 -8.42
C LEU A 97 1.07 19.63 -8.30
N TYR A 98 0.79 18.72 -9.24
CA TYR A 98 -0.43 17.95 -9.31
C TYR A 98 -0.16 16.48 -8.99
N ALA A 99 -1.16 15.80 -8.42
CA ALA A 99 -1.14 14.37 -8.17
C ALA A 99 -2.48 13.76 -8.55
N VAL A 100 -2.45 12.64 -9.28
CA VAL A 100 -3.65 12.01 -9.87
C VAL A 100 -3.57 10.49 -9.71
N GLY A 101 -4.71 9.85 -9.41
CA GLY A 101 -4.81 8.41 -9.23
C GLY A 101 -4.28 7.97 -7.86
N GLU A 102 -3.73 6.76 -7.78
CA GLU A 102 -3.36 6.12 -6.50
C GLU A 102 -2.26 6.86 -5.71
N VAL A 103 -1.49 7.73 -6.36
CA VAL A 103 -0.50 8.58 -5.67
C VAL A 103 -1.15 9.75 -4.89
N ALA A 104 -2.42 10.06 -5.18
CA ALA A 104 -3.14 11.19 -4.61
C ALA A 104 -4.11 10.77 -3.50
N CYS A 105 -4.25 11.64 -2.51
CA CYS A 105 -5.34 11.62 -1.55
C CYS A 105 -6.39 12.64 -2.01
N THR A 106 -7.28 12.21 -2.90
CA THR A 106 -8.38 13.02 -3.45
C THR A 106 -9.55 13.18 -2.48
N GLY A 107 -9.58 12.37 -1.42
CA GLY A 107 -10.71 12.24 -0.50
C GLY A 107 -11.81 11.29 -0.95
N LEU A 108 -11.83 10.85 -2.23
CA LEU A 108 -12.90 10.00 -2.79
C LEU A 108 -13.04 8.66 -2.04
N HIS A 109 -11.91 8.03 -1.73
CA HIS A 109 -11.88 6.69 -1.11
C HIS A 109 -12.06 6.71 0.41
N GLY A 110 -11.94 7.87 1.04
CA GLY A 110 -11.93 7.99 2.50
C GLY A 110 -10.99 6.99 3.16
N ALA A 111 -11.51 6.18 4.09
CA ALA A 111 -10.74 5.16 4.81
C ALA A 111 -10.84 3.74 4.22
N ASN A 112 -11.64 3.53 3.17
CA ASN A 112 -11.79 2.23 2.52
C ASN A 112 -12.32 2.42 1.08
N ARG A 113 -11.47 2.15 0.10
CA ARG A 113 -11.79 2.28 -1.33
C ARG A 113 -12.85 1.27 -1.77
N LEU A 114 -13.91 1.76 -2.40
CA LEU A 114 -14.93 0.92 -3.04
C LEU A 114 -14.37 0.24 -4.29
N ALA A 115 -14.71 -1.03 -4.53
CA ALA A 115 -14.18 -1.80 -5.64
C ALA A 115 -14.42 -1.10 -7.01
N SER A 116 -13.48 -1.25 -7.94
CA SER A 116 -13.56 -0.72 -9.32
C SER A 116 -13.57 0.81 -9.49
N THR A 117 -13.45 1.60 -8.42
CA THR A 117 -13.48 3.08 -8.52
C THR A 117 -12.13 3.74 -8.86
N SER A 118 -10.98 3.13 -8.55
CA SER A 118 -9.65 3.75 -8.74
C SER A 118 -9.30 4.10 -10.18
N LEU A 119 -9.71 3.29 -11.16
CA LEU A 119 -9.46 3.63 -12.58
C LEU A 119 -10.29 4.85 -12.99
N LEU A 120 -11.55 4.92 -12.56
CA LEU A 120 -12.41 6.07 -12.82
C LEU A 120 -11.90 7.33 -12.12
N GLU A 121 -11.38 7.20 -10.89
CA GLU A 121 -10.70 8.30 -10.20
C GLU A 121 -9.55 8.84 -11.05
N GLY A 122 -8.67 7.96 -11.53
CA GLY A 122 -7.54 8.37 -12.38
C GLY A 122 -7.97 9.11 -13.65
N VAL A 123 -9.00 8.61 -14.34
CA VAL A 123 -9.53 9.25 -15.56
C VAL A 123 -10.15 10.62 -15.25
N VAL A 124 -10.98 10.69 -14.20
CA VAL A 124 -11.68 11.94 -13.84
C VAL A 124 -10.70 13.00 -13.34
N PHE A 125 -9.83 12.66 -12.39
CA PHE A 125 -8.86 13.61 -11.85
C PHE A 125 -7.78 13.96 -12.88
N GLY A 126 -7.41 13.04 -13.77
CA GLY A 126 -6.48 13.32 -14.86
C GLY A 126 -7.04 14.34 -15.84
N GLY A 127 -8.30 14.18 -16.27
CA GLY A 127 -8.98 15.16 -17.13
C GLY A 127 -9.11 16.53 -16.46
N ARG A 128 -9.51 16.56 -15.18
CA ARG A 128 -9.65 17.82 -14.42
C ARG A 128 -8.32 18.52 -14.20
N ALA A 129 -7.27 17.79 -13.84
CA ALA A 129 -5.93 18.36 -13.67
C ALA A 129 -5.43 18.95 -14.99
N ALA A 130 -5.62 18.25 -16.11
CA ALA A 130 -5.25 18.76 -17.43
C ALA A 130 -6.00 20.04 -17.80
N GLU A 131 -7.32 20.08 -17.59
CA GLU A 131 -8.14 21.28 -17.80
C GLU A 131 -7.66 22.46 -16.95
N HIS A 132 -7.41 22.21 -15.66
CA HIS A 132 -6.93 23.24 -14.74
C HIS A 132 -5.55 23.76 -15.13
N VAL A 133 -4.63 22.88 -15.50
CA VAL A 133 -3.30 23.26 -15.99
C VAL A 133 -3.42 24.13 -17.24
N LEU A 134 -4.22 23.73 -18.24
CA LEU A 134 -4.38 24.50 -19.49
C LEU A 134 -4.95 25.91 -19.26
N GLN A 135 -5.82 26.07 -18.26
CA GLN A 135 -6.40 27.38 -17.92
C GLN A 135 -5.39 28.31 -17.25
N HIS A 136 -4.43 27.77 -16.48
CA HIS A 136 -3.51 28.56 -15.65
C HIS A 136 -2.05 28.51 -16.11
N ILE A 137 -1.72 27.78 -17.18
CA ILE A 137 -0.32 27.59 -17.62
C ILE A 137 0.38 28.91 -17.96
N ASN A 138 -0.38 29.91 -18.43
CA ASN A 138 0.14 31.22 -18.79
C ASN A 138 0.16 32.22 -17.61
N ASP A 139 -0.44 31.86 -16.46
CA ASP A 139 -0.48 32.71 -15.27
C ASP A 139 0.81 32.65 -14.46
N HIS A 140 1.74 31.78 -14.86
CA HIS A 140 2.96 31.50 -14.13
C HIS A 140 4.19 31.81 -14.97
N VAL A 141 5.10 32.59 -14.38
CA VAL A 141 6.42 32.80 -14.94
C VAL A 141 7.25 31.55 -14.67
N SER A 142 7.75 30.90 -15.72
CA SER A 142 8.69 29.79 -15.54
C SER A 142 9.92 30.30 -14.78
N PRO A 143 10.34 29.63 -13.70
CA PRO A 143 11.55 30.01 -13.00
C PRO A 143 12.74 29.90 -13.95
N ASP A 144 13.71 30.80 -13.81
CA ASP A 144 14.95 30.70 -14.57
C ASP A 144 15.67 29.40 -14.19
N GLY A 145 15.81 28.50 -15.15
CA GLY A 145 16.48 27.21 -14.97
C GLY A 145 17.93 27.35 -14.54
N SER A 146 18.57 28.51 -14.77
CA SER A 146 19.93 28.79 -14.30
C SER A 146 20.02 28.86 -12.77
N LEU A 147 18.90 29.12 -12.08
CA LEU A 147 18.81 29.14 -10.61
C LEU A 147 18.71 27.75 -10.00
N ILE A 148 18.48 26.70 -10.81
CA ILE A 148 18.40 25.33 -10.32
C ILE A 148 19.84 24.80 -10.19
N PRO A 149 20.31 24.51 -8.95
CA PRO A 149 21.65 23.97 -8.77
C PRO A 149 21.77 22.62 -9.48
N ARG A 150 22.93 22.37 -10.09
CA ARG A 150 23.23 21.04 -10.60
C ARG A 150 23.31 20.05 -9.44
N TRP A 151 22.96 18.81 -9.73
CA TRP A 151 23.20 17.71 -8.82
C TRP A 151 24.71 17.64 -8.49
N ASP A 152 25.02 17.61 -7.19
CA ASP A 152 26.39 17.60 -6.69
C ASP A 152 26.70 16.26 -6.02
N GLU A 153 27.52 15.46 -6.70
CA GLU A 153 28.01 14.17 -6.20
C GLU A 153 29.40 14.26 -5.59
N SER A 154 29.99 15.45 -5.48
CA SER A 154 31.38 15.61 -5.05
C SER A 154 31.67 15.03 -3.65
N THR A 155 30.65 14.96 -2.78
CA THR A 155 30.74 14.38 -1.44
C THR A 155 30.42 12.87 -1.39
N LEU A 156 29.94 12.28 -2.49
CA LEU A 156 29.51 10.88 -2.58
C LEU A 156 30.67 10.00 -3.03
N THR A 157 31.40 9.44 -2.06
CA THR A 157 32.66 8.73 -2.30
C THR A 157 32.53 7.21 -2.26
N LYS A 158 31.47 6.68 -1.63
CA LYS A 158 31.26 5.23 -1.50
C LYS A 158 30.38 4.68 -2.61
N GLU A 159 30.66 3.45 -3.02
CA GLU A 159 29.76 2.67 -3.85
C GLU A 159 28.63 2.06 -3.00
N SER A 160 27.45 1.92 -3.59
CA SER A 160 26.30 1.32 -2.92
C SER A 160 26.50 -0.18 -2.71
N ASP A 161 26.26 -0.68 -1.50
CA ASP A 161 26.21 -2.11 -1.20
C ASP A 161 24.78 -2.66 -1.40
N PRO A 162 24.53 -3.50 -2.42
CA PRO A 162 23.20 -4.05 -2.66
C PRO A 162 22.68 -4.95 -1.53
N ALA A 163 23.57 -5.62 -0.79
CA ALA A 163 23.18 -6.52 0.30
C ALA A 163 22.62 -5.72 1.49
N LEU A 164 23.23 -4.57 1.80
CA LEU A 164 22.70 -3.65 2.82
C LEU A 164 21.33 -3.11 2.41
N ILE A 165 21.18 -2.67 1.15
CA ILE A 165 19.91 -2.17 0.63
C ILE A 165 18.81 -3.22 0.76
N GLN A 166 19.09 -4.45 0.33
CA GLN A 166 18.14 -5.55 0.41
C GLN A 166 17.78 -5.91 1.86
N GLY A 167 18.78 -5.97 2.74
CA GLY A 167 18.59 -6.29 4.16
C GLY A 167 17.71 -5.27 4.88
N ASP A 168 17.98 -3.98 4.70
CA ASP A 168 17.20 -2.91 5.32
C ASP A 168 15.78 -2.84 4.72
N MET A 169 15.63 -3.03 3.40
CA MET A 169 14.31 -3.10 2.75
C MET A 169 13.46 -4.23 3.32
N GLN A 170 14.03 -5.43 3.46
CA GLN A 170 13.34 -6.57 4.06
C GLN A 170 12.95 -6.29 5.52
N THR A 171 13.82 -5.60 6.26
CA THR A 171 13.55 -5.22 7.65
C THR A 171 12.38 -4.23 7.73
N ILE A 172 12.33 -3.21 6.87
CA ILE A 172 11.20 -2.28 6.77
C ILE A 172 9.91 -3.04 6.44
N GLN A 173 9.93 -3.93 5.45
CA GLN A 173 8.77 -4.74 5.07
C GLN A 173 8.24 -5.57 6.25
N ASN A 174 9.14 -6.22 7.00
CA ASN A 174 8.77 -7.02 8.17
C ASN A 174 8.15 -6.14 9.28
N ILE A 175 8.72 -4.97 9.55
CA ILE A 175 8.16 -4.01 10.51
C ILE A 175 6.75 -3.58 10.10
N MET A 176 6.58 -3.20 8.83
CA MET A 176 5.28 -2.76 8.30
C MET A 176 4.25 -3.90 8.35
N TRP A 177 4.65 -5.11 7.99
CA TRP A 177 3.79 -6.30 8.01
C TRP A 177 3.30 -6.64 9.43
N HIS A 178 4.22 -6.75 10.40
CA HIS A 178 3.88 -7.22 11.74
C HIS A 178 3.25 -6.17 12.64
N TYR A 179 3.56 -4.88 12.45
CA TYR A 179 3.14 -3.83 13.37
C TYR A 179 2.18 -2.80 12.78
N VAL A 180 2.17 -2.62 11.46
CA VAL A 180 1.39 -1.59 10.75
C VAL A 180 0.38 -2.20 9.77
N GLY A 181 0.25 -3.53 9.77
CA GLY A 181 -0.66 -4.31 8.92
C GLY A 181 -2.14 -4.17 9.28
N ILE A 182 -2.89 -5.27 9.12
CA ILE A 182 -4.36 -5.30 9.20
C ILE A 182 -4.87 -4.97 10.60
N VAL A 183 -4.23 -5.54 11.62
CA VAL A 183 -4.62 -5.36 13.03
C VAL A 183 -3.52 -4.61 13.77
N ARG A 184 -3.87 -3.44 14.30
CA ARG A 184 -2.92 -2.52 14.95
C ARG A 184 -3.23 -2.37 16.44
N SER A 185 -2.22 -1.99 17.21
CA SER A 185 -2.39 -1.56 18.59
C SER A 185 -1.40 -0.43 18.91
N GLY A 186 -1.71 0.37 19.91
CA GLY A 186 -0.82 1.44 20.35
C GLY A 186 0.58 0.97 20.72
N VAL A 187 0.70 -0.24 21.28
CA VAL A 187 1.99 -0.85 21.65
C VAL A 187 2.77 -1.25 20.39
N ARG A 188 2.14 -1.97 19.45
CA ARG A 188 2.78 -2.39 18.18
C ARG A 188 3.23 -1.18 17.36
N LEU A 189 2.37 -0.15 17.24
CA LEU A 189 2.68 1.07 16.50
C LEU A 189 3.82 1.87 17.13
N SER A 190 3.86 1.98 18.46
CA SER A 190 4.98 2.65 19.15
C SER A 190 6.31 1.93 18.92
N ARG A 191 6.28 0.59 18.88
CA ARG A 191 7.46 -0.23 18.56
C ARG A 191 7.92 -0.01 17.11
N ALA A 192 6.99 -0.05 16.15
CA ALA A 192 7.28 0.21 14.74
C ALA A 192 7.97 1.57 14.54
N ILE A 193 7.44 2.63 15.14
CA ILE A 193 8.02 3.99 15.04
C ILE A 193 9.45 4.03 15.57
N ARG A 194 9.75 3.35 16.69
CA ARG A 194 11.11 3.31 17.23
C ARG A 194 12.08 2.58 16.29
N GLU A 195 11.67 1.43 15.77
CA GLU A 195 12.51 0.61 14.89
C GLU A 195 12.73 1.30 13.53
N LEU A 196 11.67 1.84 12.92
CA LEU A 196 11.78 2.62 11.68
C LEU A 196 12.65 3.87 11.85
N ARG A 197 12.62 4.52 13.02
CA ARG A 197 13.44 5.73 13.27
C ARG A 197 14.91 5.38 13.35
N HIS A 198 15.23 4.23 13.94
CA HIS A 198 16.60 3.75 13.96
C HIS A 198 17.09 3.48 12.53
N LEU A 199 16.32 2.74 11.74
CA LEU A 199 16.65 2.49 10.33
C LEU A 199 16.76 3.77 9.51
N GLN A 200 15.86 4.74 9.72
CA GLN A 200 15.89 6.03 9.03
C GLN A 200 17.23 6.75 9.24
N ASN A 201 17.76 6.72 10.46
CA ASN A 201 19.05 7.33 10.76
C ASN A 201 20.21 6.61 10.06
N GLU A 202 20.24 5.27 10.10
CA GLU A 202 21.27 4.47 9.41
C GLU A 202 21.22 4.68 7.89
N ILE A 203 20.02 4.62 7.30
CA ILE A 203 19.78 4.81 5.87
C ILE A 203 20.15 6.23 5.44
N GLU A 204 19.87 7.26 6.24
CA GLU A 204 20.23 8.64 5.92
C GLU A 204 21.76 8.85 5.97
N MET A 205 22.46 8.23 6.92
CA MET A 205 23.93 8.24 6.95
C MET A 205 24.53 7.53 5.73
N PHE A 206 23.95 6.39 5.35
CA PHE A 206 24.33 5.66 4.16
C PHE A 206 24.09 6.49 2.89
N TYR A 207 22.91 7.10 2.76
CA TYR A 207 22.50 7.97 1.65
C TYR A 207 23.44 9.16 1.44
N ARG A 208 23.89 9.81 2.52
CA ARG A 208 24.74 11.02 2.45
C ARG A 208 26.16 10.80 1.95
N THR A 209 26.65 9.56 1.97
CA THR A 209 28.07 9.25 1.69
C THR A 209 28.26 8.37 0.47
N THR A 210 27.17 7.92 -0.13
CA THR A 210 27.15 6.85 -1.14
C THR A 210 26.58 7.38 -2.45
N LYS A 211 27.18 6.98 -3.57
CA LYS A 211 26.64 7.28 -4.90
C LYS A 211 25.23 6.74 -5.03
N LEU A 212 24.33 7.57 -5.55
CA LEU A 212 22.92 7.23 -5.61
C LEU A 212 22.64 6.22 -6.71
N ASN A 213 21.74 5.30 -6.40
CA ASN A 213 21.08 4.43 -7.35
C ASN A 213 19.61 4.29 -6.95
N ASP A 214 18.82 3.68 -7.83
CA ASP A 214 17.38 3.49 -7.60
C ASP A 214 17.08 2.70 -6.32
N GLY A 215 17.92 1.72 -5.98
CA GLY A 215 17.75 0.90 -4.78
C GLY A 215 17.88 1.73 -3.49
N LEU A 216 18.90 2.58 -3.42
CA LEU A 216 19.16 3.43 -2.25
C LEU A 216 18.13 4.55 -2.13
N ILE A 217 17.71 5.15 -3.25
CA ILE A 217 16.62 6.13 -3.26
C ILE A 217 15.31 5.47 -2.82
N GLY A 218 15.01 4.29 -3.35
CA GLY A 218 13.85 3.48 -2.99
C GLY A 218 13.84 3.13 -1.50
N LEU A 219 14.99 2.74 -0.95
CA LEU A 219 15.15 2.44 0.48
C LEU A 219 14.86 3.64 1.37
N ARG A 220 15.45 4.80 1.04
CA ARG A 220 15.21 6.06 1.75
C ARG A 220 13.73 6.46 1.72
N ASN A 221 13.10 6.35 0.56
CA ASN A 221 11.68 6.64 0.41
C ASN A 221 10.81 5.64 1.19
N ALA A 222 11.17 4.35 1.20
CA ALA A 222 10.42 3.31 1.91
C ALA A 222 10.40 3.54 3.42
N VAL A 223 11.53 3.89 4.03
CA VAL A 223 11.58 4.15 5.48
C VAL A 223 10.82 5.43 5.84
N GLU A 224 10.91 6.47 5.00
CA GLU A 224 10.18 7.73 5.19
C GLU A 224 8.66 7.51 5.14
N ILE A 225 8.18 6.83 4.10
CA ILE A 225 6.75 6.53 3.95
C ILE A 225 6.27 5.58 5.05
N GLY A 226 7.07 4.57 5.41
CA GLY A 226 6.76 3.68 6.54
C GLY A 226 6.58 4.46 7.84
N MET A 227 7.46 5.43 8.11
CA MET A 227 7.38 6.32 9.26
C MET A 227 6.11 7.17 9.26
N VAL A 228 5.78 7.81 8.13
CA VAL A 228 4.57 8.63 7.98
C VAL A 228 3.31 7.80 8.26
N ILE A 229 3.22 6.60 7.67
CA ILE A 229 2.07 5.70 7.87
C ILE A 229 1.97 5.26 9.34
N ALA A 230 3.08 4.84 9.95
CA ALA A 230 3.10 4.37 11.33
C ALA A 230 2.71 5.48 12.33
N GLN A 231 3.21 6.70 12.12
CA GLN A 231 2.88 7.87 12.93
C GLN A 231 1.40 8.27 12.78
N ALA A 232 0.90 8.34 11.55
CA ALA A 232 -0.51 8.63 11.29
C ALA A 232 -1.43 7.58 11.93
N ALA A 233 -1.08 6.30 11.83
CA ALA A 233 -1.82 5.22 12.47
C ALA A 233 -1.74 5.28 14.01
N ARG A 234 -0.62 5.73 14.58
CA ARG A 234 -0.47 5.89 16.04
C ARG A 234 -1.33 7.05 16.55
N HIS A 235 -1.33 8.16 15.83
CA HIS A 235 -2.08 9.36 16.15
C HIS A 235 -3.60 9.13 16.07
N ASN A 236 -4.07 8.46 15.02
CA ASN A 236 -5.46 8.09 14.89
C ASN A 236 -5.82 6.95 15.86
N ARG A 237 -6.59 7.25 16.91
CA ARG A 237 -7.05 6.27 17.89
C ARG A 237 -8.42 5.67 17.59
N LYS A 238 -9.04 6.01 16.45
CA LYS A 238 -10.39 5.56 16.09
C LYS A 238 -10.34 4.59 14.92
N SER A 239 -10.88 3.40 15.11
CA SER A 239 -11.05 2.41 14.04
C SER A 239 -12.06 2.90 13.00
N ARG A 240 -11.62 3.01 11.73
CA ARG A 240 -12.45 3.40 10.58
C ARG A 240 -11.90 2.74 9.31
N GLY A 241 -12.78 2.07 8.55
CA GLY A 241 -12.41 1.43 7.28
C GLY A 241 -11.23 0.46 7.45
N CYS A 242 -10.21 0.62 6.60
CA CYS A 242 -8.98 -0.17 6.64
C CYS A 242 -8.05 0.16 7.82
N HIS A 243 -8.33 1.24 8.57
CA HIS A 243 -7.62 1.51 9.82
C HIS A 243 -8.34 0.85 10.99
N TYR A 244 -7.82 -0.29 11.44
CA TYR A 244 -8.35 -1.03 12.58
C TYR A 244 -7.34 -1.10 13.73
N ARG A 245 -7.79 -0.67 14.92
CA ARG A 245 -7.06 -0.74 16.18
C ARG A 245 -7.83 -1.56 17.19
N THR A 246 -7.14 -2.50 17.84
CA THR A 246 -7.70 -3.29 18.95
C THR A 246 -7.92 -2.45 20.21
N ASP A 247 -7.19 -1.34 20.34
CA ASP A 247 -7.25 -0.37 21.44
C ASP A 247 -7.97 0.94 21.05
N SER A 248 -8.95 0.84 20.13
CA SER A 248 -9.71 2.00 19.66
C SER A 248 -10.52 2.65 20.79
N ILE A 249 -10.66 3.98 20.73
CA ILE A 249 -11.55 4.78 21.59
C ILE A 249 -12.72 5.38 20.83
#